data_AF-A0A923XRA9-F1
#
_entry.id   AF-A0A923XRA9-F1
#
_cell.length_a   1.000
_cell.length_b   1.000
_cell.length_c   1.000
_cell.angle_alpha   90.00
_cell.angle_beta   90.00
_cell.angle_gamma   90.00
#
_symmetry.space_group_name_H-M   'P 1'
#
loop_
_entity.id
_entity.type
_entity.pdbx_description
1 polymer ?
#
loop_
_entity_poly.entity_id
_entity_poly.type
_entity_poly.pdbx_seq_one_letter_code
_entity_poly.pdbx_strand_id
1 'polypeptide(L)'
;MEFNNIQNPILTSPSELFKKKKVINQNPTNILQGLKLSTDNISLTNYKSEKILSNLIETQPIKFSLNSLISTNIKTNVGISNFSANKIVGLPLRSANAITGSQFINVTRNMSRPDREKAILQEINKGNIPDFVRNLKDVNISMVDDNGQKHNATIHVAPDYLAIGSNEDFIRIPMNPITAQKIADQTGTILPTKKMVDQIYQQATAKMSPQPMQASSKMMSNEYYENHNNMVEQQRDNKGYRLGQLTAGHQKDVVITNQLDKNTGKVAIYGWHRTNGKAIQPLSTIHENTYEDYSHGIRLISKNITVDGKKMNIDDVLKDPNLSKLLSDEGVIQNSRASR
;
A
#
# COMPACT_ATOMS: atom_id res chain seq x y z
N MET A 1 6.11 47.04 41.02
CA MET A 1 7.05 47.27 42.16
C MET A 1 6.80 46.12 43.12
N GLU A 2 7.68 45.17 43.40
CA GLU A 2 9.13 45.03 43.25
C GLU A 2 9.50 43.59 42.84
N PHE A 3 10.70 43.47 42.30
CA PHE A 3 11.38 42.29 41.79
C PHE A 3 12.13 41.53 42.90
N ASN A 4 12.30 40.21 42.73
CA ASN A 4 13.51 39.44 43.09
C ASN A 4 13.44 38.08 42.34
N ASN A 5 14.26 37.87 41.30
CA ASN A 5 15.65 37.37 41.28
C ASN A 5 15.80 35.88 41.63
N ILE A 6 15.86 35.02 40.61
CA ILE A 6 16.62 33.76 40.63
C ILE A 6 17.31 33.57 39.26
N GLN A 7 18.62 33.29 39.32
CA GLN A 7 19.60 33.28 38.24
C GLN A 7 19.56 32.03 37.35
N ASN A 8 19.91 32.22 36.07
CA ASN A 8 20.28 31.19 35.09
C ASN A 8 21.72 30.69 35.29
N PRO A 9 22.03 29.43 34.95
CA PRO A 9 23.39 29.05 34.56
C PRO A 9 23.55 29.04 33.04
N ILE A 10 24.59 29.76 32.61
CA ILE A 10 25.19 29.78 31.28
C ILE A 10 26.03 28.51 31.11
N LEU A 11 25.87 27.77 30.01
CA LEU A 11 26.91 26.89 29.48
C LEU A 11 27.05 27.07 27.97
N THR A 12 28.31 27.29 27.59
CA THR A 12 28.85 27.79 26.34
C THR A 12 29.06 26.70 25.29
N SER A 13 29.19 27.17 24.05
CA SER A 13 29.27 26.47 22.76
C SER A 13 30.50 25.55 22.54
N PRO A 14 30.45 24.64 21.54
CA PRO A 14 31.45 23.60 21.30
C PRO A 14 32.62 24.07 20.42
N SER A 15 33.85 23.92 20.92
CA SER A 15 35.08 24.09 20.12
C SER A 15 36.18 23.16 20.62
N GLU A 16 36.24 21.92 20.13
CA GLU A 16 37.47 21.08 20.15
C GLU A 16 37.39 19.99 19.06
N LEU A 17 37.88 20.29 17.86
CA LEU A 17 37.94 19.30 16.77
C LEU A 17 39.12 19.59 15.84
N PHE A 18 40.36 19.45 16.33
CA PHE A 18 41.56 19.36 15.46
C PHE A 18 42.73 18.66 16.17
N LYS A 19 43.22 17.55 15.58
CA LYS A 19 44.54 16.84 15.70
C LYS A 19 44.26 15.32 15.66
N LYS A 20 44.75 14.46 14.74
CA LYS A 20 46.01 14.40 13.98
C LYS A 20 45.81 13.57 12.68
N LYS A 21 46.49 14.00 11.60
CA LYS A 21 46.83 13.22 10.38
C LYS A 21 48.18 12.49 10.56
N LYS A 22 48.36 11.39 9.80
CA LYS A 22 49.56 10.54 9.46
C LYS A 22 49.34 9.10 9.94
N VAL A 23 49.49 8.03 9.13
CA VAL A 23 50.56 7.68 8.18
C VAL A 23 50.01 6.84 7.00
N ILE A 24 50.66 6.94 5.84
CA ILE A 24 50.41 6.23 4.57
C ILE A 24 51.42 5.07 4.37
N ASN A 25 50.95 4.01 3.70
CA ASN A 25 51.63 2.92 2.97
C ASN A 25 52.39 1.81 3.71
N GLN A 26 51.99 0.55 3.42
CA GLN A 26 52.86 -0.46 2.77
C GLN A 26 52.03 -1.65 2.20
N ASN A 27 52.55 -2.25 1.12
CA ASN A 27 51.98 -3.21 0.17
C ASN A 27 51.60 -4.61 0.73
N PRO A 28 50.74 -5.38 0.00
CA PRO A 28 50.38 -6.76 0.35
C PRO A 28 51.25 -7.77 -0.42
N THR A 29 51.89 -8.71 0.28
CA THR A 29 52.43 -9.94 -0.36
C THR A 29 52.51 -11.08 0.66
N ASN A 30 52.02 -12.26 0.26
CA ASN A 30 52.14 -13.57 0.90
C ASN A 30 51.34 -13.80 2.19
N ILE A 31 50.34 -14.69 2.10
CA ILE A 31 50.29 -16.01 2.78
C ILE A 31 49.24 -16.85 2.03
N LEU A 32 49.71 -17.75 1.16
CA LEU A 32 48.97 -18.91 0.69
C LEU A 32 49.74 -20.12 1.20
N GLN A 33 49.43 -20.57 2.41
CA GLN A 33 49.92 -21.85 2.92
C GLN A 33 48.88 -22.48 3.84
N GLY A 34 48.32 -23.59 3.36
CA GLY A 34 47.85 -24.70 4.20
C GLY A 34 46.49 -24.55 4.87
N LEU A 35 45.40 -24.80 4.15
CA LEU A 35 44.16 -25.29 4.76
C LEU A 35 43.80 -26.66 4.16
N LYS A 36 44.17 -27.70 4.92
CA LYS A 36 43.60 -29.05 4.83
C LYS A 36 42.10 -28.93 5.09
N LEU A 37 41.28 -29.38 4.15
CA LEU A 37 39.85 -29.58 4.35
C LEU A 37 39.65 -30.69 5.39
N SER A 38 39.15 -30.36 6.58
CA SER A 38 38.40 -31.31 7.40
C SER A 38 36.94 -30.84 7.42
N THR A 39 36.06 -31.75 7.05
CA THR A 39 34.62 -31.56 7.02
C THR A 39 34.08 -31.74 8.43
N ASP A 40 33.89 -30.64 9.16
CA ASP A 40 33.06 -30.66 10.36
C ASP A 40 32.23 -29.37 10.46
N ASN A 41 30.97 -29.56 10.80
CA ASN A 41 29.88 -28.59 10.81
C ASN A 41 30.21 -27.31 11.59
N ILE A 42 30.26 -26.16 10.92
CA ILE A 42 30.22 -24.84 11.57
C ILE A 42 28.89 -24.17 11.26
N SER A 43 28.08 -24.04 12.31
CA SER A 43 26.88 -23.20 12.35
C SER A 43 27.32 -21.73 12.52
N LEU A 44 27.07 -20.88 11.52
CA LEU A 44 27.34 -19.44 11.62
C LEU A 44 26.02 -18.66 11.72
N THR A 45 25.68 -18.31 12.96
CA THR A 45 24.73 -17.26 13.29
C THR A 45 25.36 -15.88 13.08
N ASN A 46 24.64 -15.00 12.37
CA ASN A 46 24.76 -13.54 12.29
C ASN A 46 26.16 -12.94 12.00
N TYR A 47 26.34 -12.34 10.81
CA TYR A 47 26.84 -10.95 10.69
C TYR A 47 26.61 -10.39 9.27
N LYS A 48 26.28 -9.09 9.25
CA LYS A 48 26.03 -8.18 8.12
C LYS A 48 27.06 -8.29 6.98
N SER A 49 26.60 -8.31 5.72
CA SER A 49 26.98 -7.34 4.67
C SER A 49 26.51 -7.78 3.27
N GLU A 50 25.44 -7.15 2.77
CA GLU A 50 25.14 -7.07 1.34
C GLU A 50 26.13 -6.10 0.69
N LYS A 51 27.34 -6.56 0.31
CA LYS A 51 28.17 -5.83 -0.66
C LYS A 51 29.33 -6.59 -1.30
N ILE A 52 29.21 -7.89 -1.60
CA ILE A 52 30.17 -8.58 -2.47
C ILE A 52 29.42 -9.66 -3.26
N LEU A 53 28.78 -9.31 -4.38
CA LEU A 53 28.33 -10.29 -5.40
C LEU A 53 27.93 -9.60 -6.73
N SER A 54 28.60 -8.52 -7.09
CA SER A 54 28.58 -7.98 -8.46
C SER A 54 30.01 -7.66 -8.86
N ASN A 55 30.64 -8.61 -9.55
CA ASN A 55 31.73 -8.44 -10.52
C ASN A 55 32.45 -9.78 -10.67
N LEU A 56 32.04 -10.57 -11.67
CA LEU A 56 32.85 -11.57 -12.37
C LEU A 56 31.96 -12.23 -13.44
N ILE A 57 31.63 -11.47 -14.48
CA ILE A 57 31.26 -12.04 -15.78
C ILE A 57 32.16 -11.34 -16.78
N GLU A 58 33.28 -11.97 -17.16
CA GLU A 58 33.81 -11.90 -18.51
C GLU A 58 35.00 -12.84 -18.74
N THR A 59 35.00 -13.46 -19.93
CA THR A 59 36.06 -14.19 -20.63
C THR A 59 36.19 -15.73 -20.45
N GLN A 60 35.59 -16.46 -21.39
CA GLN A 60 36.19 -17.44 -22.33
C GLN A 60 35.23 -18.62 -22.64
N PRO A 61 35.12 -19.07 -23.92
CA PRO A 61 34.12 -20.04 -24.35
C PRO A 61 34.65 -21.46 -24.23
N ILE A 62 33.95 -22.32 -23.49
CA ILE A 62 34.22 -23.77 -23.52
C ILE A 62 32.92 -24.47 -23.93
N LYS A 63 32.91 -24.96 -25.18
CA LYS A 63 31.94 -25.96 -25.65
C LYS A 63 32.18 -27.26 -24.87
N PHE A 64 31.21 -27.69 -24.07
CA PHE A 64 31.09 -29.10 -23.72
C PHE A 64 29.71 -29.64 -24.11
N SER A 65 29.77 -30.75 -24.84
CA SER A 65 28.69 -31.57 -25.37
C SER A 65 27.70 -32.02 -24.29
N LEU A 66 26.40 -31.88 -24.56
CA LEU A 66 25.35 -32.62 -23.85
C LEU A 66 25.51 -34.11 -24.16
N ASN A 67 25.95 -34.90 -23.19
CA ASN A 67 25.37 -36.19 -22.80
C ASN A 67 26.28 -36.92 -21.80
N SER A 68 25.64 -37.57 -20.82
CA SER A 68 26.22 -38.40 -19.77
C SER A 68 26.72 -37.65 -18.52
N LEU A 69 25.85 -37.55 -17.51
CA LEU A 69 26.02 -38.26 -16.22
C LEU A 69 24.82 -37.94 -15.32
N ILE A 70 23.97 -38.95 -15.17
CA ILE A 70 22.90 -39.03 -14.18
C ILE A 70 23.54 -39.32 -12.82
N SER A 71 22.86 -38.83 -11.77
CA SER A 71 23.09 -39.04 -10.34
C SER A 71 24.12 -38.15 -9.67
N THR A 72 23.68 -36.95 -9.31
CA THR A 72 23.79 -36.45 -7.92
C THR A 72 22.75 -35.36 -7.74
N ASN A 73 21.86 -35.54 -6.78
CA ASN A 73 20.79 -34.59 -6.43
C ASN A 73 21.39 -33.32 -5.80
N ILE A 74 21.84 -32.39 -6.63
CA ILE A 74 22.02 -31.00 -6.20
C ILE A 74 20.71 -30.30 -6.50
N LYS A 75 19.83 -30.24 -5.51
CA LYS A 75 18.72 -29.26 -5.50
C LYS A 75 19.36 -27.88 -5.43
N THR A 76 19.64 -27.28 -6.59
CA THR A 76 19.80 -25.84 -6.68
C THR A 76 18.43 -25.24 -6.39
N ASN A 77 18.17 -24.94 -5.11
CA ASN A 77 17.18 -23.95 -4.73
C ASN A 77 17.69 -22.61 -5.27
N VAL A 78 17.48 -22.37 -6.58
CA VAL A 78 17.28 -21.01 -7.05
C VAL A 78 16.06 -20.56 -6.26
N GLY A 79 16.28 -19.72 -5.25
CA GLY A 79 15.21 -19.08 -4.52
C GLY A 79 14.38 -18.31 -5.52
N ILE A 80 13.31 -18.94 -6.01
CA ILE A 80 12.14 -18.23 -6.48
C ILE A 80 11.75 -17.45 -5.23
N SER A 81 12.11 -16.16 -5.20
CA SER A 81 11.60 -15.23 -4.21
C SER A 81 10.11 -15.47 -4.20
N ASN A 82 9.60 -16.03 -3.10
CA ASN A 82 8.16 -16.10 -2.87
C ASN A 82 7.67 -14.67 -3.07
N PHE A 83 7.04 -14.39 -4.21
CA PHE A 83 6.24 -13.19 -4.35
C PHE A 83 5.27 -13.28 -3.19
N SER A 84 5.50 -12.44 -2.18
CA SER A 84 4.66 -12.41 -0.99
C SER A 84 3.23 -12.29 -1.48
N ALA A 85 2.40 -13.29 -1.17
CA ALA A 85 1.01 -13.37 -1.62
C ALA A 85 0.17 -12.15 -1.21
N ASN A 86 0.73 -11.27 -0.36
CA ASN A 86 0.10 -10.10 0.21
C ASN A 86 0.74 -8.80 -0.31
N LYS A 87 1.01 -8.70 -1.62
CA LYS A 87 1.42 -7.44 -2.25
C LYS A 87 0.53 -7.07 -3.42
N ILE A 88 0.33 -5.77 -3.64
CA ILE A 88 -0.21 -5.25 -4.90
C ILE A 88 0.77 -5.63 -6.01
N VAL A 89 0.27 -6.35 -7.01
CA VAL A 89 1.00 -6.75 -8.21
C VAL A 89 0.62 -5.84 -9.39
N GLY A 90 1.29 -5.98 -10.53
CA GLY A 90 0.92 -5.27 -11.77
C GLY A 90 1.42 -3.82 -11.87
N LEU A 91 2.10 -3.30 -10.85
CA LEU A 91 2.83 -2.02 -10.91
C LEU A 91 4.34 -2.27 -10.83
N PRO A 92 5.17 -1.53 -11.59
CA PRO A 92 6.62 -1.57 -11.41
C PRO A 92 7.01 -1.03 -10.02
N LEU A 93 8.26 -1.25 -9.62
CA LEU A 93 8.83 -0.61 -8.43
C LEU A 93 8.89 0.91 -8.64
N ARG A 94 8.74 1.67 -7.54
CA ARG A 94 8.85 3.13 -7.58
C ARG A 94 10.26 3.52 -8.04
N SER A 95 10.35 4.37 -9.07
CA SER A 95 11.62 4.94 -9.50
C SER A 95 12.21 5.84 -8.40
N ALA A 96 13.53 5.79 -8.21
CA ALA A 96 14.23 6.69 -7.28
C ALA A 96 14.05 8.17 -7.63
N ASN A 97 13.83 8.48 -8.91
CA ASN A 97 13.61 9.84 -9.42
C ASN A 97 12.11 10.19 -9.57
N ALA A 98 11.20 9.33 -9.10
CA ALA A 98 9.77 9.65 -9.14
C ALA A 98 9.48 10.85 -8.23
N ILE A 99 8.53 11.69 -8.64
CA ILE A 99 8.12 12.86 -7.89
C ILE A 99 7.47 12.47 -6.55
N THR A 100 7.58 13.33 -5.55
CA THR A 100 6.91 13.15 -4.26
C THR A 100 5.43 13.54 -4.31
N GLY A 101 4.68 13.26 -3.25
CA GLY A 101 3.27 13.68 -3.15
C GLY A 101 3.10 15.20 -3.22
N SER A 102 3.92 15.94 -2.47
CA SER A 102 3.92 17.41 -2.47
C SER A 102 4.28 17.98 -3.85
N GLN A 103 5.27 17.38 -4.54
CA GLN A 103 5.62 17.76 -5.90
C GLN A 103 4.48 17.50 -6.88
N PHE A 104 3.80 16.34 -6.77
CA PHE A 104 2.65 16.01 -7.59
C PHE A 104 1.51 17.03 -7.44
N ILE A 105 1.19 17.42 -6.20
CA ILE A 105 0.18 18.45 -5.92
C ILE A 105 0.55 19.79 -6.57
N ASN A 106 1.82 20.18 -6.51
CA ASN A 106 2.29 21.44 -7.09
C ASN A 106 2.20 21.43 -8.63
N VAL A 107 2.70 20.39 -9.30
CA VAL A 107 2.69 20.33 -10.78
C VAL A 107 1.28 20.19 -11.36
N THR A 108 0.35 19.61 -10.60
CA THR A 108 -1.04 19.45 -11.03
C THR A 108 -1.98 20.56 -10.54
N ARG A 109 -1.48 21.56 -9.80
CA ARG A 109 -2.29 22.58 -9.10
C ARG A 109 -3.29 23.31 -10.00
N ASN A 110 -2.89 23.61 -11.23
CA ASN A 110 -3.69 24.37 -12.21
C ASN A 110 -4.28 23.48 -13.32
N MET A 111 -4.17 22.15 -13.20
CA MET A 111 -4.75 21.25 -14.19
C MET A 111 -6.27 21.23 -14.10
N SER A 112 -6.91 20.98 -15.26
CA SER A 112 -8.31 20.59 -15.29
C SER A 112 -8.50 19.26 -14.55
N ARG A 113 -9.71 18.97 -14.05
CA ARG A 113 -10.02 17.67 -13.41
C ARG A 113 -9.67 16.49 -14.35
N PRO A 114 -10.07 16.48 -15.64
CA PRO A 114 -9.69 15.40 -16.54
C PRO A 114 -8.18 15.23 -16.74
N ASP A 115 -7.42 16.32 -16.79
CA ASP A 115 -5.96 16.23 -16.97
C ASP A 115 -5.25 15.78 -15.70
N ARG A 116 -5.76 16.18 -14.53
CA ARG A 116 -5.29 15.65 -13.24
C ARG A 116 -5.55 14.15 -13.14
N GLU A 117 -6.72 13.66 -13.53
CA GLU A 117 -7.03 12.22 -13.55
C GLU A 117 -6.06 11.42 -14.45
N LYS A 118 -5.70 11.97 -15.63
CA LYS A 118 -4.65 11.38 -16.49
C LYS A 118 -3.29 11.37 -15.79
N ALA A 119 -2.91 12.46 -15.12
CA ALA A 119 -1.65 12.55 -14.40
C ALA A 119 -1.58 11.56 -13.22
N ILE A 120 -2.68 11.41 -12.46
CA ILE A 120 -2.83 10.41 -11.39
C ILE A 120 -2.57 9.00 -11.94
N LEU A 121 -3.29 8.64 -13.01
CA LEU A 121 -3.16 7.32 -13.63
C LEU A 121 -1.73 7.06 -14.12
N GLN A 122 -1.10 8.06 -14.73
CA GLN A 122 0.28 7.95 -15.22
C GLN A 122 1.27 7.71 -14.08
N GLU A 123 1.19 8.46 -12.99
CA GLU A 123 2.12 8.29 -11.87
C GLU A 123 1.93 6.94 -11.16
N ILE A 124 0.69 6.51 -10.94
CA ILE A 124 0.41 5.21 -10.34
C ILE A 124 0.90 4.08 -11.25
N ASN A 125 0.68 4.16 -12.57
CA ASN A 125 1.16 3.15 -13.52
C ASN A 125 2.69 3.09 -13.64
N LYS A 126 3.40 4.19 -13.35
CA LYS A 126 4.87 4.20 -13.19
C LYS A 126 5.32 3.60 -11.85
N GLY A 127 4.39 3.15 -11.01
CA GLY A 127 4.67 2.61 -9.68
C GLY A 127 4.97 3.69 -8.63
N ASN A 128 4.62 4.96 -8.86
CA ASN A 128 4.85 6.04 -7.91
C ASN A 128 3.80 6.02 -6.78
N ILE A 129 3.84 4.97 -5.97
CA ILE A 129 3.05 4.82 -4.75
C ILE A 129 4.00 4.48 -3.59
N PRO A 130 3.66 4.86 -2.34
CA PRO A 130 4.46 4.50 -1.18
C PRO A 130 4.57 2.97 -1.02
N ASP A 131 5.70 2.52 -0.50
CA ASP A 131 5.95 1.08 -0.32
C ASP A 131 4.96 0.46 0.67
N PHE A 132 4.57 1.20 1.72
CA PHE A 132 3.63 0.67 2.71
C PHE A 132 2.26 0.34 2.09
N VAL A 133 1.80 1.10 1.11
CA VAL A 133 0.51 0.87 0.41
C VAL A 133 0.52 -0.44 -0.37
N ARG A 134 1.69 -0.87 -0.84
CA ARG A 134 1.86 -2.13 -1.60
C ARG A 134 1.65 -3.37 -0.75
N ASN A 135 1.81 -3.30 0.57
CA ASN A 135 1.83 -4.47 1.45
C ASN A 135 0.43 -4.74 2.03
N LEU A 136 -0.33 -5.61 1.36
CA LEU A 136 -1.70 -5.94 1.71
C LEU A 136 -1.79 -6.55 3.11
N LYS A 137 -2.93 -6.31 3.76
CA LYS A 137 -3.30 -6.82 5.08
C LYS A 137 -4.51 -7.73 4.97
N ASP A 138 -4.49 -8.78 5.77
CA ASP A 138 -5.57 -9.75 5.81
C ASP A 138 -6.72 -9.20 6.66
N VAL A 139 -7.93 -9.33 6.13
CA VAL A 139 -9.19 -9.04 6.82
C VAL A 139 -10.05 -10.28 6.74
N ASN A 140 -10.43 -10.82 7.90
CA ASN A 140 -11.17 -12.07 8.00
C ASN A 140 -12.67 -11.79 8.13
N ILE A 141 -13.48 -12.43 7.31
CA ILE A 141 -14.93 -12.25 7.29
C ILE A 141 -15.57 -13.62 7.45
N SER A 142 -16.62 -13.71 8.26
CA SER A 142 -17.37 -14.95 8.42
C SER A 142 -18.86 -14.70 8.35
N MET A 143 -19.59 -15.73 7.93
CA MET A 143 -21.05 -15.75 7.86
C MET A 143 -21.55 -17.18 8.06
N VAL A 144 -22.84 -17.33 8.32
CA VAL A 144 -23.56 -18.62 8.34
C VAL A 144 -24.60 -18.61 7.21
N ASP A 145 -24.58 -19.62 6.35
CA ASP A 145 -25.45 -19.69 5.18
C ASP A 145 -26.88 -20.09 5.59
N ASP A 146 -27.79 -20.15 4.61
CA ASP A 146 -29.19 -20.49 4.87
C ASP A 146 -29.37 -21.96 5.31
N ASN A 147 -28.35 -22.81 5.15
CA ASN A 147 -28.30 -24.20 5.62
C ASN A 147 -27.63 -24.35 6.99
N GLY A 148 -27.19 -23.26 7.63
CA GLY A 148 -26.48 -23.29 8.90
C GLY A 148 -24.97 -23.59 8.79
N GLN A 149 -24.42 -23.67 7.59
CA GLN A 149 -22.99 -23.86 7.35
C GLN A 149 -22.22 -22.55 7.58
N LYS A 150 -21.19 -22.59 8.41
CA LYS A 150 -20.27 -21.47 8.59
C LYS A 150 -19.25 -21.42 7.46
N HIS A 151 -19.11 -20.24 6.85
CA HIS A 151 -18.08 -19.93 5.87
C HIS A 151 -17.13 -18.87 6.40
N ASN A 152 -15.85 -18.97 6.05
CA ASN A 152 -14.82 -17.98 6.39
C ASN A 152 -14.07 -17.54 5.13
N ALA A 153 -13.93 -16.23 4.96
CA ALA A 153 -13.11 -15.61 3.93
C ALA A 153 -11.97 -14.80 4.55
N THR A 154 -10.83 -14.78 3.86
CA THR A 154 -9.74 -13.84 4.12
C THR A 154 -9.53 -13.03 2.85
N ILE A 155 -9.81 -11.73 2.92
CA ILE A 155 -9.52 -10.77 1.84
C ILE A 155 -8.19 -10.05 2.13
N HIS A 156 -7.46 -9.67 1.07
CA HIS A 156 -6.17 -8.98 1.21
C HIS A 156 -6.30 -7.54 0.72
N VAL A 157 -6.14 -6.60 1.64
CA VAL A 157 -6.56 -5.20 1.49
C VAL A 157 -5.37 -4.26 1.59
N ALA A 158 -5.31 -3.23 0.75
CA ALA A 158 -4.32 -2.17 0.91
C ALA A 158 -4.46 -1.54 2.32
N PRO A 159 -3.36 -1.38 3.07
CA PRO A 159 -3.41 -0.95 4.48
C PRO A 159 -3.97 0.47 4.62
N ASP A 160 -3.83 1.29 3.58
CA ASP A 160 -4.39 2.63 3.47
C ASP A 160 -4.92 2.85 2.05
N TYR A 161 -5.50 4.03 1.80
CA TYR A 161 -5.95 4.45 0.48
C TYR A 161 -4.76 4.69 -0.47
N LEU A 162 -5.02 4.61 -1.77
CA LEU A 162 -4.01 4.91 -2.79
C LEU A 162 -3.45 6.32 -2.60
N ALA A 163 -2.13 6.40 -2.77
CA ALA A 163 -1.37 7.61 -2.58
C ALA A 163 -0.27 7.72 -3.65
N ILE A 164 0.15 8.94 -3.96
CA ILE A 164 1.29 9.22 -4.84
C ILE A 164 2.44 9.75 -3.98
N GLY A 165 3.65 9.23 -4.19
CA GLY A 165 4.87 9.68 -3.49
C GLY A 165 5.67 8.55 -2.84
N SER A 166 6.56 8.92 -1.92
CA SER A 166 7.37 7.98 -1.13
C SER A 166 6.75 7.74 0.26
N ASN A 167 7.39 6.97 1.13
CA ASN A 167 6.89 6.83 2.52
C ASN A 167 7.03 8.13 3.32
N GLU A 168 7.98 8.99 2.92
CA GLU A 168 8.34 10.24 3.60
C GLU A 168 7.54 11.44 3.11
N ASP A 169 7.12 11.45 1.84
CA ASP A 169 6.33 12.53 1.24
C ASP A 169 5.35 11.95 0.23
N PHE A 170 4.10 11.78 0.69
CA PHE A 170 2.99 11.29 -0.10
C PHE A 170 1.71 12.08 0.11
N ILE A 171 0.84 11.97 -0.88
CA ILE A 171 -0.54 12.46 -0.82
C ILE A 171 -1.49 11.28 -1.04
N ARG A 172 -2.39 11.01 -0.08
CA ARG A 172 -3.58 10.18 -0.37
C ARG A 172 -4.37 10.88 -1.45
N ILE A 173 -4.57 10.22 -2.59
CA ILE A 173 -5.03 10.91 -3.79
C ILE A 173 -6.47 10.53 -4.13
N PRO A 174 -7.45 11.41 -3.85
CA PRO A 174 -8.79 11.29 -4.40
C PRO A 174 -8.74 11.18 -5.93
N MET A 175 -9.55 10.29 -6.48
CA MET A 175 -9.77 10.16 -7.92
C MET A 175 -11.16 9.61 -8.17
N ASN A 176 -11.64 9.76 -9.39
CA ASN A 176 -12.95 9.26 -9.78
C ASN A 176 -12.95 7.73 -10.03
N PRO A 177 -14.12 7.06 -10.00
CA PRO A 177 -14.22 5.61 -10.23
C PRO A 177 -13.72 5.15 -11.60
N ILE A 178 -13.71 6.01 -12.62
CA ILE A 178 -13.22 5.65 -13.97
C ILE A 178 -11.71 5.39 -13.92
N THR A 179 -10.96 6.27 -13.27
CA THR A 179 -9.51 6.12 -13.07
C THR A 179 -9.19 5.01 -12.08
N ALA A 180 -9.91 4.96 -10.95
CA ALA A 180 -9.73 3.91 -9.95
C ALA A 180 -9.95 2.51 -10.52
N GLN A 181 -10.95 2.33 -11.39
CA GLN A 181 -11.23 1.04 -12.03
C GLN A 181 -10.08 0.61 -12.96
N LYS A 182 -9.48 1.53 -13.72
CA LYS A 182 -8.32 1.22 -14.58
C LYS A 182 -7.12 0.73 -13.76
N ILE A 183 -6.87 1.36 -12.61
CA ILE A 183 -5.82 0.94 -11.68
C ILE A 183 -6.14 -0.43 -11.09
N ALA A 184 -7.40 -0.67 -10.68
CA ALA A 184 -7.84 -1.95 -10.17
C ALA A 184 -7.66 -3.09 -11.20
N ASP A 185 -8.07 -2.85 -12.45
CA ASP A 185 -7.91 -3.78 -13.56
C ASP A 185 -6.41 -4.11 -13.81
N GLN A 186 -5.54 -3.09 -13.83
CA GLN A 186 -4.09 -3.25 -14.01
C GLN A 186 -3.40 -4.04 -12.89
N THR A 187 -3.92 -3.93 -11.66
CA THR A 187 -3.27 -4.50 -10.46
C THR A 187 -3.86 -5.83 -10.00
N GLY A 188 -4.86 -6.36 -10.72
CA GLY A 188 -5.56 -7.57 -10.31
C GLY A 188 -6.31 -7.38 -8.99
N THR A 189 -6.87 -6.18 -8.78
CA THR A 189 -7.63 -5.82 -7.58
C THR A 189 -9.06 -5.38 -7.93
N ILE A 190 -9.88 -5.14 -6.90
CA ILE A 190 -11.19 -4.50 -6.99
C ILE A 190 -11.30 -3.38 -5.95
N LEU A 191 -12.33 -2.54 -6.10
CA LEU A 191 -12.77 -1.64 -5.02
C LEU A 191 -13.66 -2.40 -4.02
N PRO A 192 -13.79 -1.94 -2.77
CA PRO A 192 -14.58 -2.66 -1.76
C PRO A 192 -16.09 -2.58 -2.02
N THR A 193 -16.84 -3.53 -1.49
CA THR A 193 -18.27 -3.34 -1.22
C THR A 193 -18.46 -2.61 0.11
N LYS A 194 -19.67 -2.10 0.39
CA LYS A 194 -20.03 -1.57 1.72
C LYS A 194 -19.62 -2.51 2.86
N LYS A 195 -19.95 -3.80 2.75
CA LYS A 195 -19.65 -4.81 3.78
C LYS A 195 -18.15 -4.94 4.01
N MET A 196 -17.35 -4.96 2.95
CA MET A 196 -15.89 -5.00 3.06
C MET A 196 -15.36 -3.77 3.80
N VAL A 197 -15.86 -2.57 3.49
CA VAL A 197 -15.46 -1.34 4.21
C VAL A 197 -15.74 -1.46 5.71
N ASP A 198 -16.91 -1.96 6.10
CA ASP A 198 -17.26 -2.18 7.50
C ASP A 198 -16.32 -3.18 8.18
N GLN A 199 -16.00 -4.30 7.51
CA GLN A 199 -15.08 -5.32 8.03
C GLN A 199 -13.64 -4.81 8.16
N ILE A 200 -13.19 -4.01 7.18
CA ILE A 200 -11.88 -3.34 7.22
C ILE A 200 -11.83 -2.39 8.42
N TYR A 201 -12.86 -1.57 8.62
CA TYR A 201 -12.89 -0.66 9.77
C TYR A 201 -12.87 -1.42 11.10
N GLN A 202 -13.69 -2.48 11.24
CA GLN A 202 -13.73 -3.29 12.46
C GLN A 202 -12.35 -3.85 12.83
N GLN A 203 -11.60 -4.35 11.84
CA GLN A 203 -10.29 -4.97 12.03
C GLN A 203 -9.11 -4.00 11.94
N ALA A 204 -9.34 -2.74 11.57
CA ALA A 204 -8.29 -1.72 11.51
C ALA A 204 -7.64 -1.51 12.88
N THR A 205 -6.31 -1.60 12.92
CA THR A 205 -5.50 -1.28 14.10
C THR A 205 -5.38 0.23 14.30
N ALA A 206 -5.38 1.00 13.21
CA ALA A 206 -5.33 2.45 13.23
C ALA A 206 -6.70 3.03 12.85
N LYS A 207 -7.55 3.26 13.86
CA LYS A 207 -8.89 3.85 13.67
C LYS A 207 -8.81 5.38 13.76
N MET A 208 -9.00 6.02 12.62
CA MET A 208 -8.91 7.46 12.45
C MET A 208 -10.30 8.09 12.55
N SER A 209 -10.39 9.24 13.22
CA SER A 209 -11.65 9.99 13.27
C SER A 209 -11.77 10.84 12.00
N PRO A 210 -12.96 10.91 11.37
CA PRO A 210 -13.23 11.80 10.24
C PRO A 210 -12.74 13.22 10.50
N GLN A 211 -12.20 13.88 9.47
CA GLN A 211 -11.75 15.27 9.51
C GLN A 211 -12.50 16.10 8.44
N PRO A 212 -13.80 16.41 8.64
CA PRO A 212 -14.55 17.19 7.68
C PRO A 212 -13.96 18.60 7.53
N MET A 213 -13.81 19.03 6.28
CA MET A 213 -13.50 20.41 5.92
C MET A 213 -14.78 21.13 5.46
N GLN A 214 -14.76 22.46 5.53
CA GLN A 214 -15.88 23.30 5.11
C GLN A 214 -16.28 23.02 3.65
N ALA A 215 -17.58 22.87 3.41
CA ALA A 215 -18.10 22.65 2.07
C ALA A 215 -17.94 23.92 1.21
N SER A 216 -17.41 23.77 0.00
CA SER A 216 -17.23 24.86 -0.97
C SER A 216 -16.98 24.33 -2.39
N SER A 217 -16.94 25.23 -3.38
CA SER A 217 -16.54 24.88 -4.75
C SER A 217 -15.10 24.34 -4.87
N LYS A 218 -14.27 24.53 -3.84
CA LYS A 218 -12.88 24.07 -3.79
C LYS A 218 -12.72 22.62 -3.32
N MET A 219 -13.79 21.92 -2.95
CA MET A 219 -13.69 20.55 -2.40
C MET A 219 -13.00 19.53 -3.33
N MET A 220 -12.98 19.80 -4.63
CA MET A 220 -12.31 18.98 -5.66
C MET A 220 -10.94 19.57 -6.08
N SER A 221 -10.41 20.54 -5.33
CA SER A 221 -9.12 21.18 -5.63
C SER A 221 -7.95 20.45 -4.97
N ASN A 222 -6.77 20.59 -5.56
CA ASN A 222 -5.53 20.07 -4.97
C ASN A 222 -5.24 20.66 -3.58
N GLU A 223 -5.61 21.94 -3.36
CA GLU A 223 -5.48 22.60 -2.05
C GLU A 223 -6.26 21.83 -0.97
N TYR A 224 -7.49 21.39 -1.27
CA TYR A 224 -8.29 20.60 -0.34
C TYR A 224 -7.72 19.19 -0.15
N TYR A 225 -7.17 18.58 -1.19
CA TYR A 225 -6.54 17.26 -1.09
C TYR A 225 -5.32 17.31 -0.15
N GLU A 226 -4.45 18.30 -0.36
CA GLU A 226 -3.26 18.57 0.47
C GLU A 226 -3.64 18.86 1.92
N ASN A 227 -4.56 19.79 2.15
CA ASN A 227 -5.00 20.15 3.50
C ASN A 227 -5.59 18.96 4.25
N HIS A 228 -6.47 18.18 3.61
CA HIS A 228 -7.07 17.01 4.25
C HIS A 228 -6.02 15.92 4.54
N ASN A 229 -5.09 15.66 3.62
CA ASN A 229 -4.01 14.71 3.86
C ASN A 229 -3.15 15.12 5.06
N ASN A 230 -2.82 16.41 5.17
CA ASN A 230 -2.04 16.94 6.31
C ASN A 230 -2.79 16.77 7.63
N MET A 231 -4.10 17.02 7.66
CA MET A 231 -4.93 16.78 8.86
C MET A 231 -4.93 15.29 9.26
N VAL A 232 -5.01 14.38 8.28
CA VAL A 232 -4.97 12.94 8.53
C VAL A 232 -3.60 12.50 9.03
N GLU A 233 -2.50 12.95 8.42
CA GLU A 233 -1.14 12.63 8.85
C GLU A 233 -0.84 13.19 10.25
N GLN A 234 -1.24 14.43 10.54
CA GLN A 234 -1.12 14.99 11.89
C GLN A 234 -1.90 14.17 12.92
N GLN A 235 -3.13 13.73 12.59
CA GLN A 235 -3.88 12.84 13.47
C GLN A 235 -3.18 11.48 13.64
N ARG A 236 -2.56 10.94 12.59
CA ARG A 236 -1.84 9.65 12.61
C ARG A 236 -0.67 9.74 13.58
N ASP A 237 0.14 10.79 13.44
CA ASP A 237 1.31 11.04 14.28
C ASP A 237 0.93 11.30 15.74
N ASN A 238 -0.09 12.12 15.99
CA ASN A 238 -0.58 12.40 17.34
C ASN A 238 -1.10 11.13 18.06
N LYS A 239 -1.63 10.16 17.31
CA LYS A 239 -2.06 8.86 17.85
C LYS A 239 -0.95 7.82 17.91
N GLY A 240 0.25 8.12 17.39
CA GLY A 240 1.38 7.20 17.34
C GLY A 240 1.17 6.02 16.38
N TYR A 241 0.26 6.14 15.41
CA TYR A 241 0.03 5.11 14.40
C TYR A 241 1.17 5.11 13.38
N ARG A 242 1.53 3.93 12.89
CA ARG A 242 2.64 3.73 11.94
C ARG A 242 2.11 3.47 10.55
N LEU A 243 2.86 3.94 9.54
CA LEU A 243 2.59 3.59 8.14
C LEU A 243 2.58 2.07 7.95
N GLY A 244 1.67 1.60 7.10
CA GLY A 244 1.47 0.17 6.84
C GLY A 244 0.66 -0.57 7.90
N GLN A 245 0.18 0.08 8.97
CA GLN A 245 -0.93 -0.44 9.77
C GLN A 245 -2.23 -0.39 8.95
N LEU A 246 -3.14 -1.34 9.20
CA LEU A 246 -4.48 -1.27 8.60
C LEU A 246 -5.20 -0.05 9.20
N THR A 247 -5.36 0.98 8.37
CA THR A 247 -5.87 2.30 8.75
C THR A 247 -7.23 2.53 8.10
N ALA A 248 -8.22 2.97 8.87
CA ALA A 248 -9.58 3.21 8.37
C ALA A 248 -10.30 4.33 9.15
N GLY A 249 -11.38 4.85 8.56
CA GLY A 249 -12.25 5.88 9.15
C GLY A 249 -11.96 7.31 8.70
N HIS A 250 -10.83 7.56 8.02
CA HIS A 250 -10.40 8.90 7.59
C HIS A 250 -10.93 9.36 6.24
N GLN A 251 -11.44 8.48 5.37
CA GLN A 251 -12.07 8.86 4.09
C GLN A 251 -13.39 8.09 3.85
N LYS A 252 -14.15 8.52 2.84
CA LYS A 252 -15.26 7.80 2.24
C LYS A 252 -14.67 6.87 1.16
N ASP A 253 -14.87 5.58 1.30
CA ASP A 253 -14.46 4.62 0.27
C ASP A 253 -15.35 4.78 -0.97
N VAL A 254 -14.75 4.79 -2.15
CA VAL A 254 -15.46 4.50 -3.40
C VAL A 254 -15.71 2.99 -3.45
N VAL A 255 -16.98 2.60 -3.62
CA VAL A 255 -17.42 1.22 -3.46
C VAL A 255 -18.09 0.64 -4.70
N ILE A 256 -18.15 -0.69 -4.78
CA ILE A 256 -19.00 -1.43 -5.71
C ILE A 256 -20.34 -1.72 -5.03
N THR A 257 -21.43 -1.62 -5.78
CA THR A 257 -22.80 -1.90 -5.32
C THR A 257 -23.69 -2.28 -6.51
N ASN A 258 -24.78 -3.02 -6.27
CA ASN A 258 -25.78 -3.28 -7.31
C ASN A 258 -26.56 -2.02 -7.71
N GLN A 259 -26.55 -0.97 -6.87
CA GLN A 259 -27.21 0.30 -7.21
C GLN A 259 -26.67 0.93 -8.49
N LEU A 260 -25.40 0.69 -8.85
CA LEU A 260 -24.78 1.23 -10.06
C LEU A 260 -25.37 0.66 -11.36
N ASP A 261 -26.06 -0.49 -11.33
CA ASP A 261 -26.74 -1.03 -12.52
C ASP A 261 -27.97 -0.20 -12.90
N LYS A 262 -28.61 0.42 -11.90
CA LYS A 262 -29.75 1.33 -12.11
C LYS A 262 -29.30 2.77 -12.24
N ASN A 263 -28.18 3.11 -11.61
CA ASN A 263 -27.62 4.46 -11.55
C ASN A 263 -26.32 4.53 -12.36
N THR A 264 -26.40 4.17 -13.65
CA THR A 264 -25.27 4.22 -14.59
C THR A 264 -24.69 5.63 -14.67
N GLY A 265 -23.38 5.77 -14.81
CA GLY A 265 -22.74 7.08 -14.82
C GLY A 265 -22.65 7.78 -13.45
N LYS A 266 -22.89 7.07 -12.33
CA LYS A 266 -22.72 7.58 -10.96
C LYS A 266 -21.49 6.98 -10.26
N VAL A 267 -21.02 7.65 -9.21
CA VAL A 267 -20.06 7.09 -8.25
C VAL A 267 -20.80 6.63 -7.01
N ALA A 268 -20.46 5.44 -6.49
CA ALA A 268 -20.95 4.97 -5.20
C ALA A 268 -19.90 5.24 -4.12
N ILE A 269 -20.30 5.94 -3.05
CA ILE A 269 -19.43 6.24 -1.91
C ILE A 269 -20.06 5.81 -0.59
N TYR A 270 -19.23 5.36 0.35
CA TYR A 270 -19.66 4.88 1.66
C TYR A 270 -18.56 5.06 2.72
N GLY A 271 -18.95 5.17 4.00
CA GLY A 271 -18.02 5.02 5.12
C GLY A 271 -17.75 6.32 5.86
N TRP A 272 -16.47 6.69 5.99
CA TRP A 272 -16.02 7.78 6.85
C TRP A 272 -16.47 7.56 8.30
N HIS A 273 -16.13 6.38 8.82
CA HIS A 273 -16.59 5.86 10.11
C HIS A 273 -16.06 6.68 11.28
N ARG A 274 -16.96 7.07 12.18
CA ARG A 274 -16.60 7.56 13.51
C ARG A 274 -15.91 6.45 14.31
N THR A 275 -15.18 6.83 15.36
CA THR A 275 -14.47 5.88 16.24
C THR A 275 -15.38 4.81 16.86
N ASN A 276 -16.67 5.09 17.02
CA ASN A 276 -17.69 4.13 17.46
C ASN A 276 -18.15 3.14 16.37
N GLY A 277 -17.56 3.18 15.17
CA GLY A 277 -17.91 2.31 14.04
C GLY A 277 -19.12 2.74 13.23
N LYS A 278 -19.74 3.88 13.52
CA LYS A 278 -20.85 4.38 12.70
C LYS A 278 -20.31 5.17 11.50
N ALA A 279 -20.63 4.73 10.28
CA ALA A 279 -20.39 5.48 9.05
C ALA A 279 -21.16 6.82 9.06
N ILE A 280 -20.47 7.91 8.69
CA ILE A 280 -21.12 9.22 8.48
C ILE A 280 -21.70 9.31 7.07
N GLN A 281 -21.00 8.75 6.08
CA GLN A 281 -21.45 8.68 4.71
C GLN A 281 -22.27 7.39 4.51
N PRO A 282 -23.61 7.46 4.37
CA PRO A 282 -24.39 6.31 3.93
C PRO A 282 -24.03 5.94 2.49
N LEU A 283 -24.38 4.72 2.06
CA LEU A 283 -24.17 4.29 0.69
C LEU A 283 -24.97 5.22 -0.23
N SER A 284 -24.27 5.97 -1.07
CA SER A 284 -24.86 7.03 -1.89
C SER A 284 -24.33 6.97 -3.31
N THR A 285 -25.23 7.20 -4.27
CA THR A 285 -24.96 7.25 -5.72
C THR A 285 -25.43 8.57 -6.35
N ILE A 286 -25.52 9.65 -5.56
CA ILE A 286 -26.10 10.93 -6.04
C ILE A 286 -25.19 11.65 -7.06
N HIS A 287 -23.88 11.49 -6.93
CA HIS A 287 -22.89 12.20 -7.73
C HIS A 287 -22.56 11.46 -9.03
N GLU A 288 -22.29 12.23 -10.08
CA GLU A 288 -21.76 11.72 -11.35
C GLU A 288 -20.43 10.98 -11.15
N ASN A 289 -20.14 10.02 -12.04
CA ASN A 289 -18.94 9.18 -11.96
C ASN A 289 -17.63 9.94 -12.24
N THR A 290 -17.70 11.22 -12.59
CA THR A 290 -16.53 12.10 -12.65
C THR A 290 -16.29 12.84 -11.34
N TYR A 291 -17.23 12.84 -10.38
CA TYR A 291 -17.12 13.55 -9.09
C TYR A 291 -16.08 12.92 -8.15
N GLU A 292 -15.18 13.75 -7.62
CA GLU A 292 -14.15 13.36 -6.68
C GLU A 292 -13.73 14.52 -5.75
N ASP A 293 -14.23 14.51 -4.51
CA ASP A 293 -13.82 15.49 -3.49
C ASP A 293 -12.67 14.96 -2.61
N TYR A 294 -12.13 15.84 -1.76
CA TYR A 294 -11.03 15.52 -0.83
C TYR A 294 -11.27 14.31 0.08
N SER A 295 -12.53 13.96 0.30
CA SER A 295 -12.93 12.90 1.21
C SER A 295 -13.03 11.55 0.52
N HIS A 296 -12.88 11.45 -0.81
CA HIS A 296 -12.84 10.17 -1.52
C HIS A 296 -11.54 9.42 -1.23
N GLY A 297 -11.67 8.14 -0.90
CA GLY A 297 -10.58 7.20 -0.72
C GLY A 297 -10.73 5.99 -1.66
N ILE A 298 -9.65 5.68 -2.38
CA ILE A 298 -9.58 4.48 -3.22
C ILE A 298 -8.78 3.42 -2.48
N ARG A 299 -9.47 2.35 -2.06
CA ARG A 299 -8.84 1.21 -1.39
C ARG A 299 -8.87 0.00 -2.31
N LEU A 300 -7.71 -0.61 -2.52
CA LEU A 300 -7.60 -1.79 -3.37
C LEU A 300 -7.70 -3.07 -2.55
N ILE A 301 -8.43 -4.05 -3.07
CA ILE A 301 -8.55 -5.40 -2.53
C ILE A 301 -8.12 -6.40 -3.60
N SER A 302 -7.21 -7.31 -3.27
CA SER A 302 -6.77 -8.38 -4.17
C SER A 302 -7.96 -9.19 -4.71
N LYS A 303 -7.95 -9.49 -6.02
CA LYS A 303 -8.90 -10.45 -6.59
C LYS A 303 -8.68 -11.88 -6.10
N ASN A 304 -7.45 -12.24 -5.74
CA ASN A 304 -7.15 -13.53 -5.14
C ASN A 304 -7.44 -13.44 -3.65
N ILE A 305 -8.37 -14.25 -3.15
CA ILE A 305 -8.74 -14.35 -1.73
C ILE A 305 -8.77 -15.81 -1.30
N THR A 306 -8.91 -16.07 -0.01
CA THR A 306 -9.11 -17.43 0.52
C THR A 306 -10.52 -17.57 1.08
N VAL A 307 -11.25 -18.61 0.70
CA VAL A 307 -12.56 -18.98 1.28
C VAL A 307 -12.49 -20.44 1.71
N ASP A 308 -12.78 -20.72 2.97
CA ASP A 308 -12.73 -22.06 3.59
C ASP A 308 -11.43 -22.82 3.28
N GLY A 309 -10.31 -22.09 3.34
CA GLY A 309 -8.96 -22.61 3.06
C GLY A 309 -8.62 -22.78 1.58
N LYS A 310 -9.53 -22.46 0.65
CA LYS A 310 -9.31 -22.55 -0.80
C LYS A 310 -9.09 -21.17 -1.41
N LYS A 311 -8.11 -21.06 -2.32
CA LYS A 311 -7.91 -19.84 -3.11
C LYS A 311 -9.07 -19.68 -4.10
N MET A 312 -9.67 -18.50 -4.13
CA MET A 312 -10.77 -18.15 -5.04
C MET A 312 -10.57 -16.77 -5.63
N ASN A 313 -11.19 -16.51 -6.78
CA ASN A 313 -11.34 -15.17 -7.31
C ASN A 313 -12.54 -14.48 -6.64
N ILE A 314 -12.33 -13.27 -6.13
CA ILE A 314 -13.34 -12.47 -5.45
C ILE A 314 -14.57 -12.19 -6.34
N ASP A 315 -14.37 -12.09 -7.66
CA ASP A 315 -15.45 -11.90 -8.63
C ASP A 315 -16.40 -13.10 -8.64
N ASP A 316 -15.87 -14.32 -8.51
CA ASP A 316 -16.68 -15.55 -8.47
C ASP A 316 -17.44 -15.66 -7.14
N VAL A 317 -16.78 -15.30 -6.03
CA VAL A 317 -17.41 -15.29 -4.70
C VAL A 317 -18.54 -14.26 -4.63
N LEU A 318 -18.38 -13.09 -5.24
CA LEU A 318 -19.43 -12.07 -5.33
C LEU A 318 -20.62 -12.52 -6.18
N LYS A 319 -20.41 -13.40 -7.18
CA LYS A 319 -21.46 -13.93 -8.07
C LYS A 319 -22.16 -15.17 -7.50
N ASP A 320 -21.54 -15.86 -6.56
CA ASP A 320 -22.06 -17.08 -5.96
C ASP A 320 -23.21 -16.78 -4.97
N PRO A 321 -24.42 -17.35 -5.17
CA PRO A 321 -25.56 -17.11 -4.28
C PRO A 321 -25.33 -17.52 -2.81
N ASN A 322 -24.52 -18.55 -2.56
CA ASN A 322 -24.24 -19.05 -1.22
C ASN A 322 -23.10 -18.28 -0.55
N LEU A 323 -22.08 -17.88 -1.32
CA LEU A 323 -20.87 -17.24 -0.77
C LEU A 323 -20.92 -15.70 -0.80
N SER A 324 -21.74 -15.09 -1.65
CA SER A 324 -21.81 -13.62 -1.82
C SER A 324 -22.04 -12.86 -0.50
N LYS A 325 -22.77 -13.45 0.45
CA LYS A 325 -23.02 -12.88 1.78
C LYS A 325 -21.76 -12.70 2.64
N LEU A 326 -20.64 -13.40 2.33
CA LEU A 326 -19.32 -13.11 2.90
C LEU A 326 -18.85 -11.70 2.57
N LEU A 327 -19.19 -11.21 1.38
CA LEU A 327 -18.55 -10.06 0.77
C LEU A 327 -19.50 -8.90 0.49
N SER A 328 -20.81 -9.11 0.55
CA SER A 328 -21.83 -8.12 0.20
C SER A 328 -23.05 -8.23 1.11
N ASP A 329 -23.58 -7.08 1.54
CA ASP A 329 -24.88 -7.01 2.23
C ASP A 329 -26.05 -6.99 1.23
N GLU A 330 -25.76 -6.85 -0.07
CA GLU A 330 -26.74 -6.82 -1.16
C GLU A 330 -26.94 -8.22 -1.78
N GLY A 331 -26.29 -9.25 -1.22
CA GLY A 331 -26.20 -10.57 -1.83
C GLY A 331 -25.33 -10.55 -3.08
N VAL A 332 -25.76 -11.27 -4.10
CA VAL A 332 -25.03 -11.45 -5.37
C VAL A 332 -24.75 -10.11 -6.05
N ILE A 333 -23.50 -9.88 -6.42
CA ILE A 333 -23.06 -8.76 -7.27
C ILE A 333 -22.57 -9.32 -8.60
N GLN A 334 -23.36 -9.16 -9.66
CA GLN A 334 -23.01 -9.66 -11.00
C GLN A 334 -21.90 -8.84 -11.67
N ASN A 335 -21.88 -7.54 -11.41
CA ASN A 335 -20.91 -6.62 -11.99
C ASN A 335 -20.03 -6.02 -10.89
N SER A 336 -18.80 -6.48 -10.77
CA SER A 336 -17.83 -5.98 -9.78
C SER A 336 -17.09 -4.70 -10.22
N ARG A 337 -17.63 -3.95 -11.19
CA ARG A 337 -17.05 -2.67 -11.61
C ARG A 337 -17.68 -1.50 -10.87
N ALA A 338 -16.83 -0.56 -10.45
CA ALA A 338 -17.24 0.71 -9.83
C ALA A 338 -17.55 1.82 -10.86
N SER A 339 -17.22 1.60 -12.13
CA SER A 339 -17.57 2.46 -13.26
C SER A 339 -18.40 1.65 -14.26
N ARG A 340 -19.61 2.13 -14.54
CA ARG A 340 -20.63 1.50 -15.41
C ARG A 340 -21.30 2.55 -16.30
#